data_AF-A0A7G5GU63-F1
#
_entry.id   AF-A0A7G5GU63-F1
#
_cell.length_a   1.000
_cell.length_b   1.000
_cell.length_c   1.000
_cell.angle_alpha   90.00
_cell.angle_beta   90.00
_cell.angle_gamma   90.00
#
_symmetry.space_group_name_H-M   'P 1'
#
loop_
_entity.id
_entity.type
_entity.pdbx_description
1 polymer ?
#
loop_
_entity_poly.entity_id
_entity_poly.type
_entity_poly.pdbx_seq_one_letter_code
_entity_poly.pdbx_strand_id
1 'polypeptide(L)'
;MKKVLYLSLTLLLATLLIECKESDANFSPGASDPRIAGTWRLVERLYPVIVNDTLIDSVSVGDYYKIDSTFVNNQYVIDSVLVKAHFEKDTIITTKSVDRTGRYSDRLPQTLTFNTDGKLSAKGDTMSYYYPIKYFLVDKTYPDSLFLNLYITTNRANVYFQQGLKFNADTMLLQPRCERRCYSKFVRVK
;
A
#
# COMPACT_ATOMS: atom_id res chain seq x y z
N MET A 1 12.53 -53.87 -36.90
CA MET A 1 12.66 -53.20 -35.59
C MET A 1 13.02 -51.71 -35.66
N LYS A 2 13.84 -51.24 -36.62
CA LYS A 2 14.21 -49.82 -36.73
C LYS A 2 13.04 -48.82 -36.86
N LYS A 3 11.98 -49.18 -37.59
CA LYS A 3 10.82 -48.28 -37.84
C LYS A 3 10.00 -47.94 -36.58
N VAL A 4 9.91 -48.86 -35.62
CA VAL A 4 9.19 -48.64 -34.35
C VAL A 4 9.96 -47.69 -33.44
N LEU A 5 11.29 -47.74 -33.51
CA LEU A 5 12.20 -46.91 -32.71
C LEU A 5 12.20 -45.44 -33.17
N TYR A 6 12.04 -45.20 -34.47
CA TYR A 6 11.85 -43.84 -35.00
C TYR A 6 10.51 -43.24 -34.57
N LEU A 7 9.43 -44.04 -34.59
CA LEU A 7 8.10 -43.57 -34.20
C LEU A 7 8.04 -43.20 -32.72
N SER A 8 8.66 -44.01 -31.84
CA SER A 8 8.72 -43.73 -30.41
C SER A 8 9.61 -42.52 -30.10
N LEU A 9 10.71 -42.32 -30.82
CA LEU A 9 11.56 -41.14 -30.68
C LEU A 9 10.84 -39.86 -31.15
N THR A 10 10.08 -39.92 -32.25
CA THR A 10 9.29 -38.77 -32.71
C THR A 10 8.13 -38.43 -31.76
N LEU A 11 7.48 -39.44 -31.15
CA LEU A 11 6.45 -39.20 -30.14
C LEU A 11 7.06 -38.58 -28.87
N LEU A 12 8.22 -39.05 -28.44
CA LEU A 12 8.92 -38.52 -27.27
C LEU A 12 9.36 -37.06 -27.49
N LEU A 13 9.88 -36.72 -28.68
CA LEU A 13 10.20 -35.34 -29.06
C LEU A 13 8.94 -34.46 -29.18
N ALA A 14 7.84 -34.99 -29.71
CA ALA A 14 6.58 -34.27 -29.78
C ALA A 14 6.01 -33.99 -28.37
N THR A 15 6.18 -34.91 -27.42
CA THR A 15 5.76 -34.68 -26.02
C THR A 15 6.66 -33.70 -25.27
N LEU A 16 7.95 -33.62 -25.59
CA LEU A 16 8.87 -32.62 -25.05
C LEU A 16 8.62 -31.21 -25.62
N LEU A 17 8.10 -31.09 -26.86
CA LEU A 17 7.68 -29.82 -27.45
C LEU A 17 6.31 -29.32 -26.95
N ILE A 18 5.61 -30.11 -26.13
CA ILE A 18 4.37 -29.73 -25.45
C ILE A 18 4.67 -29.21 -24.03
N GLU A 19 5.94 -29.03 -23.66
CA GLU A 19 6.31 -28.18 -22.51
C GLU A 19 5.81 -26.76 -22.73
N CYS A 20 4.62 -26.50 -22.18
CA CYS A 20 4.09 -25.23 -21.70
C CYS A 20 4.69 -23.99 -22.39
N LYS A 21 4.33 -23.80 -23.66
CA LYS A 21 4.29 -22.44 -24.19
C LYS A 21 3.12 -21.76 -23.48
N GLU A 22 3.36 -21.20 -22.30
CA GLU A 22 2.57 -20.09 -21.83
C GLU A 22 2.62 -19.06 -22.96
N SER A 23 1.52 -18.98 -23.71
CA SER A 23 1.29 -17.85 -24.58
C SER A 23 0.93 -16.68 -23.68
N ASP A 24 1.90 -16.19 -22.92
CA ASP A 24 1.93 -14.78 -22.61
C ASP A 24 2.06 -14.11 -23.96
N ALA A 25 0.91 -13.79 -24.57
CA ALA A 25 0.87 -12.75 -25.57
C ALA A 25 1.59 -11.58 -24.92
N ASN A 26 2.80 -11.26 -25.40
CA ASN A 26 3.66 -10.21 -24.84
C ASN A 26 2.86 -8.91 -24.81
N PHE A 27 2.17 -8.67 -23.71
CA PHE A 27 1.37 -7.48 -23.51
C PHE A 27 2.36 -6.33 -23.41
N SER A 28 2.37 -5.47 -24.43
CA SER A 28 3.07 -4.21 -24.38
C SER A 28 2.02 -3.11 -24.48
N PRO A 29 1.98 -2.17 -23.54
CA PRO A 29 1.13 -1.01 -23.66
C PRO A 29 1.61 -0.01 -24.74
N GLY A 30 2.73 -0.27 -25.40
CA GLY A 30 3.33 0.61 -26.41
C GLY A 30 4.56 1.36 -25.90
N ALA A 31 5.04 2.31 -26.70
CA ALA A 31 6.25 3.09 -26.38
C ALA A 31 6.05 4.00 -25.17
N SER A 32 7.05 4.04 -24.28
CA SER A 32 7.05 4.86 -23.08
C SER A 32 7.12 6.37 -23.39
N ASP A 33 6.64 7.19 -22.46
CA ASP A 33 6.85 8.64 -22.48
C ASP A 33 8.30 8.97 -22.07
N PRO A 34 9.07 9.70 -22.90
CA PRO A 34 10.48 9.99 -22.60
C PRO A 34 10.66 10.80 -21.30
N ARG A 35 9.64 11.51 -20.83
CA ARG A 35 9.69 12.27 -19.57
C ARG A 35 9.80 11.35 -18.36
N ILE A 36 9.15 10.18 -18.39
CA ILE A 36 9.18 9.21 -17.29
C ILE A 36 10.29 8.17 -17.44
N ALA A 37 10.79 7.94 -18.66
CA ALA A 37 11.81 6.92 -18.90
C ALA A 37 13.04 7.10 -17.99
N GLY A 38 13.58 5.98 -17.52
CA GLY A 38 14.76 5.92 -16.64
C GLY A 38 14.45 5.43 -15.22
N THR A 39 15.45 5.51 -14.36
CA THR A 39 15.37 5.07 -12.96
C THR A 39 15.11 6.23 -12.03
N TRP A 40 14.18 6.03 -11.10
CA TRP A 40 13.72 7.01 -10.13
C TRP A 40 13.81 6.44 -8.74
N ARG A 41 14.42 7.20 -7.83
CA ARG A 41 14.58 6.83 -6.42
C ARG A 41 13.52 7.48 -5.56
N LEU A 42 12.82 6.70 -4.76
CA LEU A 42 11.87 7.18 -3.76
C LEU A 42 12.62 7.97 -2.70
N VAL A 43 12.15 9.18 -2.41
CA VAL A 43 12.73 10.05 -1.38
C VAL A 43 11.73 10.37 -0.27
N GLU A 44 10.43 10.36 -0.60
CA GLU A 44 9.38 10.77 0.32
C GLU A 44 8.05 10.12 -0.04
N ARG A 45 7.25 9.77 0.97
CA ARG A 45 5.84 9.40 0.82
C ARG A 45 5.00 10.14 1.83
N LEU A 46 3.84 10.61 1.39
CA LEU A 46 2.77 11.06 2.27
C LEU A 46 1.66 10.01 2.26
N TYR A 47 1.29 9.50 3.43
CA TYR A 47 0.23 8.50 3.58
C TYR A 47 -0.51 8.68 4.91
N PRO A 48 -1.82 8.36 4.96
CA PRO A 48 -2.58 8.39 6.20
C PRO A 48 -2.16 7.24 7.11
N VAL A 49 -2.11 7.49 8.41
CA VAL A 49 -1.92 6.49 9.47
C VAL A 49 -3.00 6.66 10.53
N ILE A 50 -3.45 5.54 11.08
CA ILE A 50 -4.37 5.54 12.22
C ILE A 50 -3.54 5.65 13.49
N VAL A 51 -3.83 6.64 14.32
CA VAL A 51 -3.22 6.83 15.63
C VAL A 51 -4.27 6.80 16.72
N ASN A 52 -3.90 6.25 17.86
CA ASN A 52 -4.70 6.34 19.08
C ASN A 52 -4.40 7.69 19.73
N ASP A 53 -5.44 8.36 20.17
CA ASP A 53 -5.38 9.61 20.92
C ASP A 53 -6.16 9.44 22.22
N THR A 54 -5.67 10.07 23.29
CA THR A 54 -6.29 10.00 24.62
C THR A 54 -6.99 11.31 24.89
N LEU A 55 -8.30 11.24 25.10
CA LEU A 55 -9.11 12.38 25.50
C LEU A 55 -9.55 12.19 26.95
N ILE A 56 -9.50 13.25 27.75
CA ILE A 56 -10.12 13.25 29.07
C ILE A 56 -11.54 13.76 28.89
N ASP A 57 -12.52 12.92 29.16
CA ASP A 57 -13.93 13.28 29.06
C ASP A 57 -14.71 12.78 30.28
N SER A 58 -15.94 13.28 30.43
CA SER A 58 -16.83 12.96 31.54
C SER A 58 -17.66 11.74 31.18
N VAL A 59 -17.47 10.62 31.88
CA VAL A 59 -18.23 9.38 31.69
C VAL A 59 -19.30 9.28 32.77
N SER A 60 -20.50 8.88 32.37
CA SER A 60 -21.60 8.64 33.32
C SER A 60 -21.35 7.35 34.08
N VAL A 61 -21.18 7.45 35.39
CA VAL A 61 -21.14 6.31 36.30
C VAL A 61 -22.55 6.11 36.86
N GLY A 62 -23.09 4.90 36.71
CA GLY A 62 -24.41 4.55 37.23
C GLY A 62 -24.43 4.49 38.76
N ASP A 63 -25.64 4.40 39.33
CA ASP A 63 -25.80 4.20 40.77
C ASP A 63 -25.08 2.93 41.23
N TYR A 64 -24.33 3.01 42.34
CA TYR A 64 -23.72 1.83 42.96
C TYR A 64 -23.66 1.97 44.48
N TYR A 65 -23.59 0.83 45.16
CA TYR A 65 -23.41 0.79 46.62
C TYR A 65 -21.91 0.71 46.93
N LYS A 66 -21.41 1.68 47.70
CA LYS A 66 -20.06 1.66 48.25
C LYS A 66 -20.12 1.18 49.70
N ILE A 67 -19.28 0.22 50.05
CA ILE A 67 -19.10 -0.19 51.43
C ILE A 67 -18.26 0.88 52.12
N ASP A 68 -18.80 1.44 53.19
CA ASP A 68 -18.11 2.38 54.07
C ASP A 68 -18.13 1.84 55.50
N SER A 69 -17.13 2.19 56.29
CA SER A 69 -17.04 1.77 57.68
C SER A 69 -17.02 2.99 58.58
N THR A 70 -18.03 3.14 59.43
CA THR A 70 -18.05 4.20 60.43
C THR A 70 -17.62 3.65 61.78
N PHE A 71 -16.81 4.41 62.51
CA PHE A 71 -16.37 4.03 63.84
C PHE A 71 -17.35 4.57 64.88
N VAL A 72 -18.12 3.69 65.51
CA VAL A 72 -19.15 4.05 66.49
C VAL A 72 -18.97 3.14 67.71
N ASN A 73 -18.97 3.73 68.92
CA ASN A 73 -18.85 3.00 70.18
C ASN A 73 -17.67 2.01 70.23
N ASN A 74 -16.48 2.45 69.81
CA ASN A 74 -15.25 1.63 69.77
C ASN A 74 -15.28 0.42 68.82
N GLN A 75 -16.24 0.32 67.89
CA GLN A 75 -16.33 -0.74 66.90
C GLN A 75 -16.50 -0.15 65.49
N TYR A 76 -15.93 -0.82 64.48
CA TYR A 76 -16.21 -0.51 63.08
C TYR A 76 -17.53 -1.17 62.68
N VAL A 77 -18.51 -0.36 62.28
CA VAL A 77 -19.77 -0.82 61.70
C VAL A 77 -19.66 -0.68 60.18
N ILE A 78 -19.85 -1.79 59.46
CA ILE A 78 -19.86 -1.82 58.00
C ILE A 78 -21.27 -1.45 57.54
N ASP A 79 -21.38 -0.39 56.75
CA ASP A 79 -22.64 0.06 56.15
C ASP A 79 -22.49 0.19 54.62
N SER A 80 -23.60 0.10 53.89
CA SER A 80 -23.63 0.30 52.44
C SER A 80 -24.28 1.62 52.11
N VAL A 81 -23.49 2.52 51.52
CA VAL A 81 -23.97 3.85 51.13
C VAL A 81 -24.25 3.86 49.63
N LEU A 82 -25.47 4.26 49.24
CA LEU A 82 -25.82 4.48 47.84
C LEU A 82 -25.09 5.72 47.31
N VAL A 83 -24.17 5.50 46.38
CA VAL A 83 -23.57 6.56 45.58
C VAL A 83 -24.46 6.77 44.36
N LYS A 84 -25.04 7.96 44.26
CA LYS A 84 -25.87 8.34 43.11
C LYS A 84 -25.03 8.51 41.85
N ALA A 85 -25.68 8.31 40.71
CA ALA A 85 -25.10 8.50 39.40
C ALA A 85 -24.50 9.90 39.30
N HIS A 86 -23.28 9.94 38.81
CA HIS A 86 -22.52 11.16 38.65
C HIS A 86 -21.57 11.00 37.47
N PHE A 87 -20.95 12.11 37.08
CA PHE A 87 -19.96 12.11 36.03
C PHE A 87 -18.57 12.05 36.66
N GLU A 88 -17.78 11.05 36.26
CA GLU A 88 -16.37 10.96 36.59
C GLU A 88 -15.54 11.30 35.36
N LYS A 89 -14.40 11.97 35.56
CA LYS A 89 -13.44 12.20 34.47
C LYS A 89 -12.69 10.91 34.22
N ASP A 90 -12.78 10.42 33.00
CA ASP A 90 -12.07 9.23 32.56
C ASP A 90 -11.28 9.52 31.28
N THR A 91 -10.31 8.65 30.99
CA THR A 91 -9.50 8.72 29.77
C THR A 91 -10.09 7.81 28.71
N ILE A 92 -10.63 8.41 27.65
CA ILE A 92 -11.18 7.70 26.50
C ILE A 92 -10.11 7.59 25.41
N ILE A 93 -9.89 6.38 24.90
CA ILE A 93 -9.04 6.15 23.74
C ILE A 93 -9.89 6.33 22.48
N THR A 94 -9.52 7.31 21.66
CA THR A 94 -10.13 7.55 20.36
C THR A 94 -9.13 7.24 19.24
N THR A 95 -9.64 6.78 18.10
CA THR A 95 -8.82 6.54 16.91
C THR A 95 -9.03 7.67 15.91
N LYS A 96 -7.93 8.29 15.45
CA LYS A 96 -7.98 9.32 14.41
C LYS A 96 -7.00 9.01 13.29
N SER A 97 -7.37 9.42 12.08
CA SER A 97 -6.49 9.36 10.91
C SER A 97 -5.67 10.65 10.81
N VAL A 98 -4.35 10.52 10.72
CA VAL A 98 -3.41 11.65 10.56
C VAL A 98 -2.48 11.40 9.38
N ASP A 99 -2.05 12.47 8.71
CA ASP A 99 -1.14 12.35 7.59
C ASP A 99 0.30 12.24 8.09
N ARG A 100 1.03 11.22 7.63
CA ARG A 100 2.44 10.99 7.97
C ARG A 100 3.31 11.08 6.73
N THR A 101 4.42 11.80 6.86
CA THR A 101 5.47 11.85 5.84
C THR A 101 6.59 10.89 6.19
N GLY A 102 6.79 9.86 5.38
CA GLY A 102 7.97 8.99 5.43
C GLY A 102 9.06 9.53 4.52
N ARG A 103 10.32 9.56 5.00
CA ARG A 103 11.50 9.95 4.22
C ARG A 103 12.45 8.76 4.06
N TYR A 104 13.06 8.64 2.89
CA TYR A 104 13.86 7.48 2.52
C TYR A 104 15.29 7.88 2.20
N SER A 105 16.26 7.17 2.80
CA SER A 105 17.68 7.39 2.57
C SER A 105 18.12 6.88 1.19
N ASP A 106 19.21 7.44 0.69
CA ASP A 106 19.95 6.98 -0.49
C ASP A 106 20.77 5.70 -0.25
N ARG A 107 21.12 5.36 0.99
CA ARG A 107 21.99 4.20 1.31
C ARG A 107 21.44 2.86 0.82
N LEU A 108 20.12 2.67 0.89
CA LEU A 108 19.42 1.48 0.39
C LEU A 108 18.36 1.93 -0.63
N PRO A 109 18.77 2.18 -1.88
CA PRO A 109 17.95 2.89 -2.85
C PRO A 109 16.67 2.10 -3.16
N GLN A 110 15.54 2.74 -2.91
CA GLN A 110 14.20 2.28 -3.25
C GLN A 110 13.85 2.85 -4.63
N THR A 111 13.83 2.04 -5.69
CA THR A 111 13.74 2.57 -7.06
C THR A 111 12.61 1.99 -7.89
N LEU A 112 12.10 2.81 -8.81
CA LEU A 112 11.30 2.41 -9.97
C LEU A 112 12.07 2.69 -11.24
N THR A 113 12.13 1.72 -12.14
CA THR A 113 12.73 1.90 -13.47
C THR A 113 11.64 1.75 -14.52
N PHE A 114 11.42 2.83 -15.26
CA PHE A 114 10.49 2.91 -16.37
C PHE A 114 11.27 2.71 -17.67
N ASN A 115 11.21 1.51 -18.23
CA ASN A 115 11.89 1.20 -19.47
C ASN A 115 11.16 1.81 -20.67
N THR A 116 11.90 1.99 -21.76
CA THR A 116 11.36 2.58 -23.00
C THR A 116 10.34 1.69 -23.69
N ASP A 117 10.37 0.37 -23.44
CA ASP A 117 9.44 -0.65 -23.93
C ASP A 117 8.12 -0.74 -23.13
N GLY A 118 7.93 0.15 -22.15
CA GLY A 118 6.74 0.17 -21.29
C GLY A 118 6.80 -0.80 -20.11
N LYS A 119 7.94 -1.46 -19.85
CA LYS A 119 8.13 -2.30 -18.66
C LYS A 119 8.49 -1.49 -17.44
N LEU A 120 7.89 -1.86 -16.31
CA LEU A 120 8.22 -1.33 -15.00
C LEU A 120 9.00 -2.38 -14.22
N SER A 121 10.09 -1.95 -13.58
CA SER A 121 10.74 -2.74 -12.53
C SER A 121 10.91 -1.92 -11.26
N ALA A 122 10.92 -2.62 -10.13
CA ALA A 122 10.97 -2.02 -8.81
C ALA A 122 12.04 -2.73 -7.97
N LYS A 123 12.75 -1.97 -7.13
CA LYS A 123 13.81 -2.49 -6.26
C LYS A 123 13.73 -1.88 -4.87
N GLY A 124 13.89 -2.70 -3.84
CA GLY A 124 13.96 -2.29 -2.44
C GLY A 124 12.67 -2.60 -1.66
N ASP A 125 12.81 -2.82 -0.37
CA ASP A 125 11.75 -3.39 0.48
C ASP A 125 10.49 -2.50 0.59
N THR A 126 10.64 -1.18 0.45
CA THR A 126 9.52 -0.22 0.47
C THR A 126 8.82 -0.11 -0.90
N MET A 127 9.31 -0.83 -1.91
CA MET A 127 8.77 -0.85 -3.27
C MET A 127 7.87 -2.05 -3.55
N SER A 128 7.57 -2.87 -2.55
CA SER A 128 6.78 -4.10 -2.65
C SER A 128 5.43 -3.93 -3.37
N TYR A 129 4.75 -2.79 -3.16
CA TYR A 129 3.52 -2.44 -3.88
C TYR A 129 3.66 -2.49 -5.41
N TYR A 130 4.86 -2.19 -5.93
CA TYR A 130 5.12 -2.15 -7.36
C TYR A 130 5.63 -3.48 -7.94
N TYR A 131 5.96 -4.48 -7.12
CA TYR A 131 6.45 -5.78 -7.59
C TYR A 131 5.49 -6.56 -8.52
N PRO A 132 4.17 -6.58 -8.29
CA PRO A 132 3.25 -7.25 -9.20
C PRO A 132 3.04 -6.47 -10.51
N ILE A 133 3.45 -5.21 -10.58
CA ILE A 133 3.23 -4.34 -11.74
C ILE A 133 4.36 -4.54 -12.74
N LYS A 134 4.03 -5.05 -13.92
CA LYS A 134 5.02 -5.37 -14.95
C LYS A 134 5.11 -4.32 -16.05
N TYR A 135 4.02 -3.61 -16.30
CA TYR A 135 3.94 -2.66 -17.40
C TYR A 135 3.29 -1.35 -16.97
N PHE A 136 3.58 -0.29 -17.72
CA PHE A 136 2.98 1.01 -17.52
C PHE A 136 2.69 1.72 -18.84
N LEU A 137 1.71 2.62 -18.82
CA LEU A 137 1.44 3.55 -19.91
C LEU A 137 1.14 4.93 -19.35
N VAL A 138 1.76 5.96 -19.92
CA VAL A 138 1.34 7.34 -19.63
C VAL A 138 0.12 7.64 -20.47
N ASP A 139 -1.00 7.92 -19.80
CA ASP A 139 -2.21 8.42 -20.42
C ASP A 139 -2.03 9.92 -20.72
N LYS A 140 -2.07 10.24 -22.01
CA LYS A 140 -1.90 11.60 -22.55
C LYS A 140 -3.23 12.21 -22.98
N THR A 141 -4.35 11.54 -22.73
CA THR A 141 -5.69 12.00 -23.13
C THR A 141 -6.02 13.37 -22.55
N TYR A 142 -5.49 13.67 -21.36
CA TYR A 142 -5.68 14.96 -20.70
C TYR A 142 -4.39 15.79 -20.77
N PRO A 143 -4.34 16.85 -21.60
CA PRO A 143 -3.12 17.66 -21.77
C PRO A 143 -2.69 18.36 -20.48
N ASP A 144 -3.65 18.72 -19.62
CA ASP A 144 -3.41 19.42 -18.36
C ASP A 144 -3.13 18.49 -17.16
N SER A 145 -3.27 17.18 -17.33
CA SER A 145 -3.11 16.20 -16.25
C SER A 145 -2.61 14.87 -16.80
N LEU A 146 -1.35 14.55 -16.50
CA LEU A 146 -0.79 13.26 -16.85
C LEU A 146 -1.28 12.20 -15.86
N PHE A 147 -1.68 11.06 -16.39
CA PHE A 147 -1.96 9.88 -15.59
C PHE A 147 -1.04 8.74 -16.01
N LEU A 148 -0.80 7.84 -15.07
CA LEU A 148 0.01 6.65 -15.24
C LEU A 148 -0.88 5.43 -15.01
N ASN A 149 -1.13 4.67 -16.08
CA ASN A 149 -1.78 3.38 -16.00
C ASN A 149 -0.72 2.33 -15.67
N LEU A 150 -0.91 1.64 -14.55
CA LEU A 150 -0.01 0.60 -14.05
C LEU A 150 -0.71 -0.74 -14.20
N TYR A 151 -0.11 -1.66 -14.93
CA TYR A 151 -0.74 -2.92 -15.31
C TYR A 151 -0.21 -4.09 -14.47
N ILE A 152 -1.16 -4.86 -13.96
CA ILE A 152 -0.93 -6.16 -13.34
C ILE A 152 -1.58 -7.24 -14.17
N THR A 153 -0.97 -8.41 -14.22
CA THR A 153 -1.55 -9.59 -14.85
C THR A 153 -2.16 -10.47 -13.77
N THR A 154 -3.47 -10.68 -13.85
CA THR A 154 -4.23 -11.52 -12.91
C THR A 154 -5.29 -12.30 -13.68
N ASN A 155 -5.46 -13.59 -13.39
CA ASN A 155 -6.43 -14.46 -14.07
C ASN A 155 -6.34 -14.39 -15.61
N ARG A 156 -5.12 -14.36 -16.16
CA ARG A 156 -4.84 -14.23 -17.61
C ARG A 156 -5.39 -12.93 -18.26
N ALA A 157 -5.75 -11.94 -17.46
CA ALA A 157 -6.18 -10.63 -17.90
C ALA A 157 -5.22 -9.54 -17.40
N ASN A 158 -5.02 -8.51 -18.22
CA ASN A 158 -4.27 -7.33 -17.82
C ASN A 158 -5.24 -6.30 -17.26
N VAL A 159 -5.13 -6.05 -15.96
CA VAL A 159 -5.91 -5.04 -15.25
C VAL A 159 -5.00 -3.86 -14.98
N TYR A 160 -5.47 -2.65 -15.26
CA TYR A 160 -4.73 -1.44 -14.92
C TYR A 160 -5.40 -0.70 -13.77
N PHE A 161 -4.58 0.00 -13.02
CA PHE A 161 -5.04 1.06 -12.14
C PHE A 161 -4.28 2.34 -12.46
N GLN A 162 -4.98 3.45 -12.33
CA GLN A 162 -4.48 4.75 -12.73
C GLN A 162 -3.99 5.52 -11.51
N GLN A 163 -2.81 6.13 -11.63
CA GLN A 163 -2.28 7.09 -10.67
C GLN A 163 -2.08 8.45 -11.36
N GLY A 164 -2.30 9.54 -10.64
CA GLY A 164 -1.92 10.87 -11.12
C GLY A 164 -0.39 10.98 -11.20
N LEU A 165 0.09 11.69 -12.21
CA LEU A 165 1.51 11.86 -12.49
C LEU A 165 1.84 13.36 -12.60
N LYS A 166 2.81 13.81 -11.82
CA LYS A 166 3.32 15.19 -11.90
C LYS A 166 4.83 15.21 -12.01
N PHE A 167 5.36 16.05 -12.90
CA PHE A 167 6.78 16.26 -13.06
C PHE A 167 7.17 17.66 -12.61
N ASN A 168 8.35 17.76 -11.99
CA ASN A 168 9.05 19.00 -11.77
C ASN A 168 10.55 18.74 -11.94
N ALA A 169 11.07 19.00 -13.15
CA ALA A 169 12.44 18.69 -13.55
C ALA A 169 12.83 17.23 -13.21
N ASP A 170 13.83 17.04 -12.34
CA ASP A 170 14.31 15.73 -11.88
C ASP A 170 13.44 15.11 -10.78
N THR A 171 12.27 15.67 -10.49
CA THR A 171 11.32 15.13 -9.50
C THR A 171 10.05 14.62 -10.18
N MET A 172 9.62 13.43 -9.78
CA MET A 172 8.35 12.83 -10.19
C MET A 172 7.49 12.57 -8.96
N LEU A 173 6.21 12.96 -9.01
CA LEU A 173 5.21 12.60 -8.01
C LEU A 173 4.21 11.63 -8.63
N LEU A 174 4.05 10.48 -7.98
CA LEU A 174 2.95 9.56 -8.20
C LEU A 174 1.86 9.80 -7.16
N GLN A 175 0.64 10.01 -7.61
CA GLN A 175 -0.51 10.37 -6.79
C GLN A 175 -1.58 9.28 -6.92
N PRO A 176 -1.56 8.26 -6.06
CA PRO A 176 -2.63 7.27 -6.04
C PRO A 176 -3.95 7.91 -5.62
N ARG A 177 -5.06 7.24 -5.92
CA ARG A 177 -6.38 7.65 -5.41
C ARG A 177 -6.47 7.33 -3.93
N CYS A 178 -6.52 8.36 -3.09
CA CYS A 178 -6.69 8.26 -1.66
C CYS A 178 -7.79 9.22 -1.20
N GLU A 179 -8.49 8.90 -0.13
CA GLU A 179 -9.50 9.77 0.50
C GLU A 179 -8.89 11.08 1.03
N ARG A 180 -7.63 11.01 1.47
CA ARG A 180 -6.81 12.14 1.93
C ARG A 180 -5.63 12.35 1.01
N ARG A 181 -4.91 13.47 1.19
CA ARG A 181 -3.71 13.79 0.41
C ARG A 181 -2.66 12.69 0.61
N CYS A 182 -2.28 12.01 -0.46
CA CYS A 182 -1.22 11.02 -0.46
C CYS A 182 -0.37 11.18 -1.74
N TYR A 183 0.91 10.82 -1.64
CA TYR A 183 1.79 10.74 -2.81
C TYR A 183 3.03 9.91 -2.52
N SER A 184 3.68 9.46 -3.59
CA SER A 184 5.07 9.01 -3.58
C SER A 184 5.90 9.96 -4.43
N LYS A 185 6.94 10.55 -3.84
CA LYS A 185 7.84 11.48 -4.49
C LYS A 185 9.17 10.77 -4.77
N PHE A 186 9.60 10.91 -6.02
CA PHE A 186 10.81 10.31 -6.53
C PHE A 186 11.71 11.36 -7.13
N VAL A 187 13.02 11.09 -7.11
CA VAL A 187 14.04 11.87 -7.81
C VAL A 187 14.72 11.00 -8.85
N ARG A 188 15.07 11.58 -10.00
CA ARG A 188 15.78 10.87 -11.06
C ARG A 188 17.15 10.42 -10.56
N VAL A 189 17.49 9.16 -10.82
CA VAL A 189 18.85 8.63 -10.61
C VAL A 189 19.69 9.04 -11.82
N LYS A 190 20.80 9.72 -11.56
CA LYS A 190 21.78 10.13 -12.58
C LYS A 190 22.79 9.03 -12.83
#